data_AF-A0A5T1IK71-F1
#
_entry.id   AF-A0A5T1IK71-F1
#
_cell.length_a   1.000
_cell.length_b   1.000
_cell.length_c   1.000
_cell.angle_alpha   90.00
_cell.angle_beta   90.00
_cell.angle_gamma   90.00
#
_symmetry.space_group_name_H-M   'P 1'
#
loop_
_entity.id
_entity.type
_entity.pdbx_description
1 polymer ?
#
loop_
_entity_poly.entity_id
_entity_poly.type
_entity_poly.pdbx_seq_one_letter_code
_entity_poly.pdbx_strand_id
1 'polypeptide(L)' 'MNFLKAKDYEKHAKVQDFMGLKLCEILKDLKISHFEKVFEFGCGRGEFSKKLQNFITFDEYLKNDILDFKENSNILI' A
#
# COMPACT_ATOMS: atom_id res chain seq x y z
N MET A 1 -3.89 11.91 -24.59
CA MET A 1 -4.85 11.30 -23.64
C MET A 1 -4.56 11.90 -22.27
N ASN A 2 -5.52 12.59 -21.66
CA ASN A 2 -5.32 13.18 -20.33
C ASN A 2 -5.78 12.19 -19.28
N PHE A 3 -4.84 11.63 -18.53
CA PHE A 3 -5.17 10.85 -17.33
C PHE A 3 -5.66 11.82 -16.26
N LEU A 4 -6.90 11.66 -15.83
CA LEU A 4 -7.46 12.44 -14.73
C LEU A 4 -6.86 11.94 -13.42
N LYS A 5 -6.16 12.81 -12.68
CA LYS A 5 -5.73 12.50 -11.31
C LYS A 5 -6.96 12.45 -10.41
N ALA A 6 -7.14 11.35 -9.69
CA ALA A 6 -8.15 11.25 -8.65
C ALA A 6 -7.85 12.28 -7.55
N LYS A 7 -8.76 13.22 -7.30
CA LYS A 7 -8.60 14.23 -6.24
C LYS A 7 -8.82 13.64 -4.84
N ASP A 8 -9.84 12.79 -4.71
CA ASP A 8 -10.25 12.16 -3.44
C ASP A 8 -10.21 10.63 -3.57
N TYR A 9 -9.05 10.06 -3.94
CA TYR A 9 -8.92 8.63 -4.21
C TYR A 9 -9.43 7.77 -3.04
N GLU A 10 -9.01 8.08 -1.81
CA GLU A 10 -9.45 7.37 -0.59
C GLU A 10 -10.98 7.32 -0.43
N LYS A 11 -11.69 8.41 -0.78
CA LYS A 11 -13.15 8.50 -0.67
C LYS A 11 -13.87 7.60 -1.69
N HIS A 12 -13.23 7.38 -2.84
CA HIS A 12 -13.86 6.71 -3.99
C HIS A 12 -13.33 5.30 -4.23
N ALA A 13 -12.14 4.95 -3.75
CA ALA A 13 -11.47 3.67 -3.97
C ALA A 13 -11.87 2.58 -2.95
N LYS A 14 -13.16 2.52 -2.61
CA LYS A 14 -13.69 1.58 -1.59
C LYS A 14 -13.45 0.11 -1.94
N VAL A 15 -13.52 -0.23 -3.23
CA VAL A 15 -13.29 -1.60 -3.70
C VAL A 15 -11.83 -1.99 -3.52
N GLN A 16 -10.90 -1.10 -3.87
CA GLN A 16 -9.47 -1.31 -3.68
C GLN A 16 -9.11 -1.43 -2.20
N ASP A 17 -9.73 -0.61 -1.34
CA ASP A 17 -9.57 -0.70 0.10
C ASP A 17 -9.98 -2.08 0.65
N PHE A 18 -11.13 -2.59 0.19
CA PHE A 18 -11.65 -3.91 0.53
C PHE A 18 -10.75 -5.03 -0.01
N MET A 19 -10.26 -4.92 -1.24
CA MET A 19 -9.32 -5.88 -1.82
C MET A 19 -8.03 -5.97 -0.99
N GLY A 20 -7.50 -4.82 -0.55
CA GLY A 20 -6.33 -4.77 0.32
C GLY A 20 -6.58 -5.46 1.66
N LEU A 21 -7.75 -5.24 2.28
CA LEU A 21 -8.14 -5.95 3.52
C LEU A 21 -8.23 -7.46 3.32
N LYS A 22 -8.84 -7.90 2.21
CA LYS A 22 -8.97 -9.33 1.91
C LYS A 22 -7.62 -10.00 1.74
N LEU A 23 -6.66 -9.32 1.13
CA LEU A 23 -5.29 -9.84 1.05
C LEU A 23 -4.67 -9.99 2.45
N CYS A 24 -4.80 -8.98 3.32
CA CYS A 24 -4.31 -9.08 4.70
C CYS A 24 -4.94 -10.25 5.47
N GLU A 25 -6.24 -10.49 5.30
CA GLU A 25 -6.94 -11.64 5.90
C GLU A 25 -6.41 -12.97 5.36
N ILE A 26 -6.22 -13.10 4.05
CA ILE A 26 -5.66 -14.32 3.43
C ILE A 26 -4.26 -14.60 3.97
N LEU A 27 -3.39 -13.59 4.07
CA LEU A 27 -2.03 -13.76 4.62
C LEU A 27 -2.06 -14.23 6.08
N LYS A 28 -2.97 -13.66 6.88
CA LYS A 28 -3.18 -14.05 8.28
C LYS A 28 -3.66 -15.50 8.38
N ASP A 29 -4.63 -15.91 7.56
CA ASP A 29 -5.19 -17.27 7.57
C ASP A 29 -4.15 -18.31 7.14
N LEU A 30 -3.28 -17.95 6.19
CA LEU A 30 -2.14 -18.75 5.76
C LEU A 30 -0.98 -18.74 6.77
N LYS A 31 -1.06 -17.93 7.84
CA LYS A 31 0.01 -17.71 8.83
C LYS A 31 1.32 -17.22 8.20
N ILE A 32 1.22 -16.50 7.09
CA ILE A 32 2.37 -15.88 6.42
C ILE A 32 2.48 -14.46 6.95
N SER A 33 3.44 -14.24 7.84
CA SER A 33 3.60 -12.96 8.54
C SER A 33 4.93 -12.27 8.28
N HIS A 34 5.89 -12.89 7.59
CA HIS A 34 7.20 -12.30 7.33
C HIS A 34 7.65 -12.52 5.88
N PHE A 35 8.27 -11.51 5.30
CA PHE A 35 8.83 -11.54 3.95
C PHE A 35 10.22 -10.89 3.94
N GLU A 36 11.21 -11.55 3.35
CA GLU A 36 12.53 -10.91 3.17
C GLU A 36 12.39 -9.62 2.34
N LYS A 37 11.62 -9.66 1.25
CA LYS A 37 11.44 -8.53 0.33
C LYS A 37 9.99 -8.39 -0.10
N VAL A 38 9.49 -7.15 -0.06
CA VAL A 38 8.16 -6.77 -0.56
C VAL A 38 8.32 -5.73 -1.65
N PHE A 39 7.70 -5.96 -2.79
CA PHE A 39 7.62 -5.00 -3.89
C PHE A 39 6.16 -4.64 -4.16
N GLU A 40 5.81 -3.37 -3.97
CA GLU A 40 4.47 -2.86 -4.23
C GLU A 40 4.46 -1.98 -5.49
N PHE A 41 3.67 -2.40 -6.46
CA PHE A 41 3.46 -1.64 -7.69
C PHE A 41 2.19 -0.79 -7.60
N GLY A 42 2.28 0.47 -7.99
CA GLY A 42 1.16 1.42 -7.93
C GLY A 42 0.79 1.77 -6.49
N CYS A 43 1.78 2.03 -5.63
CA CYS A 43 1.56 2.24 -4.20
C CYS A 43 0.77 3.53 -3.88
N GLY A 44 0.55 4.42 -4.84
CA GLY A 44 -0.14 5.67 -4.62
C GLY A 44 0.53 6.50 -3.52
N ARG A 45 -0.24 6.92 -2.51
CA ARG A 45 0.28 7.61 -1.32
C ARG A 45 0.61 6.65 -0.18
N GLY A 46 0.63 5.35 -0.44
CA GLY A 46 0.98 4.29 0.49
C GLY A 46 -0.13 3.89 1.46
N GLU A 47 -1.40 4.16 1.14
CA GLU A 47 -2.54 3.79 1.97
C GLU A 47 -2.63 2.28 2.19
N PHE A 48 -2.47 1.50 1.12
CA PHE A 48 -2.40 0.05 1.22
C PHE A 48 -1.10 -0.41 1.90
N SER A 49 0.05 0.18 1.58
CA SER A 49 1.32 -0.13 2.23
C SER A 49 1.22 -0.04 3.75
N LYS A 50 0.68 1.07 4.28
CA LYS A 50 0.48 1.28 5.73
C LYS A 50 -0.42 0.22 6.33
N LYS A 51 -1.49 -0.16 5.63
CA LYS A 51 -2.41 -1.20 6.07
C LYS A 51 -1.69 -2.55 6.14
N LEU A 52 -0.98 -2.93 5.09
CA LEU A 52 -0.26 -4.21 4.99
C LEU A 52 0.82 -4.34 6.07
N GLN A 53 1.55 -3.26 6.38
CA GLN A 53 2.57 -3.20 7.43
C GLN A 53 2.03 -3.52 8.84
N ASN A 54 0.72 -3.41 9.08
CA ASN A 54 0.12 -3.84 10.35
C ASN A 54 -0.09 -5.35 10.46
N PHE A 55 0.02 -6.09 9.35
CA PHE A 55 -0.26 -7.54 9.27
C PHE A 55 0.99 -8.37 8.97
N ILE A 56 2.02 -7.78 8.37
CA ILE A 56 3.27 -8.46 7.99
C ILE A 56 4.49 -7.71 8.51
N THR A 57 5.59 -8.42 8.70
CA THR A 57 6.93 -7.86 8.88
C THR A 57 7.77 -8.13 7.63
N PHE A 58 8.84 -7.36 7.45
CA PHE A 58 9.73 -7.49 6.30
C PHE A 58 11.09 -6.87 6.56
N ASP A 59 12.10 -7.31 5.80
CA ASP A 59 13.45 -6.72 5.84
C ASP A 59 13.56 -5.54 4.86
N GLU A 60 13.03 -5.69 3.64
CA GLU A 60 12.99 -4.64 2.62
C GLU A 60 11.58 -4.45 2.04
N TYR A 61 11.13 -3.19 1.93
CA TYR A 61 9.86 -2.84 1.27
C TYR A 61 10.08 -1.74 0.24
N LEU A 62 10.01 -2.11 -1.04
CA LEU A 62 10.11 -1.18 -2.15
C LEU A 62 8.73 -0.78 -2.64
N LYS A 63 8.43 0.51 -2.50
CA LYS A 63 7.21 1.15 -3.01
C LYS A 63 7.50 1.79 -4.36
N ASN A 64 6.81 1.35 -5.39
CA ASN A 64 6.99 1.86 -6.75
C ASN A 64 5.68 2.41 -7.30
N ASP A 65 5.68 3.67 -7.73
CA ASP A 65 4.56 4.28 -8.45
C ASP A 65 5.09 5.12 -9.62
N ILE A 66 4.29 5.26 -10.67
CA ILE A 66 4.62 6.09 -11.82
C ILE A 66 4.48 7.59 -11.51
N LEU A 67 3.64 7.92 -10.53
CA LEU A 67 3.46 9.27 -10.04
C LEU A 67 4.36 9.49 -8.82
N ASP A 68 5.16 10.54 -8.87
CA ASP A 68 5.93 11.01 -7.72
C ASP A 68 4.98 11.68 -6.72
N PHE A 69 4.38 10.85 -5.85
CA PHE A 69 3.70 11.31 -4.67
C PHE A 69 4.75 11.64 -3.62
N LYS A 70 5.29 12.86 -3.65
CA LYS A 70 6.20 13.35 -2.62
C LYS A 70 5.63 13.01 -1.24
N GLU A 71 6.35 12.19 -0.48
CA GLU A 71 6.04 12.00 0.93
C GLU A 71 6.13 13.37 1.60
N ASN A 72 5.04 13.82 2.22
CA ASN A 72 5.15 14.92 3.18
C ASN A 72 6.05 14.42 4.30
N SER A 73 7.31 14.84 4.26
CA SER A 73 8.42 14.47 5.14
C SER A 73 8.25 15.04 6.55
N ASN A 74 7.18 14.64 7.24
CA ASN A 74 6.91 14.99 8.64
C ASN A 74 6.97 13.79 9.59
N ILE A 75 7.64 12.70 9.20
CA ILE A 75 7.93 11.61 10.11
C ILE A 75 9.45 11.54 10.25
N LEU A 76 9.97 12.25 11.25
CA LEU A 76 11.28 11.97 11.82
C LEU A 76 11.24 10.56 12.42
N ILE A 77 12.26 9.78 12.10
CA ILE A 77 12.65 8.55 12.80
C ILE A 77 13.02 8.89 14.24
#